data_AF-A0A836F5A4-F1
#
_entry.id   AF-A0A836F5A4-F1
#
_cell.length_a   1.000
_cell.length_b   1.000
_cell.length_c   1.000
_cell.angle_alpha   90.00
_cell.angle_beta   90.00
_cell.angle_gamma   90.00
#
_symmetry.space_group_name_H-M   'P 1'
#
loop_
_entity.id
_entity.type
_entity.pdbx_description
1 polymer ?
#
loop_
_entity_poly.entity_id
_entity_poly.type
_entity_poly.pdbx_seq_one_letter_code
_entity_poly.pdbx_strand_id
1 'polypeptide(L)' 'MTRHYKYECGQAPRFQCPYCEFRSKQTSNVMSHIRTRHPGQKVYVVHLKYEDK' A
#
# COMPACT_ATOMS: atom_id res chain seq x y z
N MET A 1 -26.81 1.30 4.03
CA MET A 1 -25.42 1.78 3.88
C MET A 1 -24.46 0.77 4.52
N THR A 2 -24.11 -0.33 3.84
CA THR A 2 -23.37 -1.43 4.53
C THR A 2 -22.57 -2.38 3.63
N ARG A 3 -22.56 -2.20 2.30
CA ARG A 3 -21.84 -3.11 1.37
C ARG A 3 -20.47 -2.63 0.93
N HIS A 4 -20.27 -1.31 0.82
CA HIS A 4 -18.97 -0.72 0.51
C HIS A 4 -17.93 -1.08 1.59
N TYR A 5 -18.32 -1.03 2.87
CA TYR A 5 -17.47 -1.35 4.01
C TYR A 5 -17.05 -2.83 4.10
N LYS A 6 -17.75 -3.73 3.40
CA LYS A 6 -17.56 -5.18 3.54
C LYS A 6 -16.83 -5.82 2.35
N TYR A 7 -16.77 -5.14 1.19
CA TYR A 7 -16.31 -5.76 -0.06
C TYR A 7 -15.37 -4.91 -0.94
N GLU A 8 -15.05 -3.67 -0.58
CA GLU A 8 -14.13 -2.84 -1.40
C GLU A 8 -12.65 -3.26 -1.32
N CYS A 9 -12.25 -4.03 -0.32
CA CYS A 9 -10.84 -4.41 -0.12
C CYS A 9 -10.61 -5.90 -0.47
N GLY A 10 -10.65 -6.23 -1.76
CA GLY A 10 -10.62 -7.63 -2.25
C GLY A 10 -9.27 -8.13 -2.79
N GLN A 11 -8.24 -7.30 -2.88
CA GLN A 11 -6.88 -7.77 -3.14
C GLN A 11 -5.95 -7.06 -2.18
N ALA A 12 -5.46 -7.81 -1.21
CA ALA A 12 -4.65 -7.21 -0.20
C ALA A 12 -3.35 -6.68 -0.82
N PRO A 13 -3.10 -5.39 -0.64
CA PRO A 13 -1.88 -4.77 -1.10
C PRO A 13 -0.71 -5.44 -0.38
N ARG A 14 0.20 -6.04 -1.14
CA ARG A 14 1.42 -6.65 -0.58
C ARG A 14 2.46 -5.60 -0.19
N PHE A 15 2.26 -4.37 -0.65
CA PHE A 15 3.20 -3.27 -0.50
C PHE A 15 2.51 -2.05 0.08
N GLN A 16 3.04 -1.55 1.18
CA GLN A 16 2.51 -0.42 1.94
C GLN A 16 3.51 0.73 1.96
N CYS A 17 3.02 1.95 1.80
CA CYS A 17 3.81 3.15 2.07
C CYS A 17 4.05 3.29 3.59
N PRO A 18 5.29 3.52 4.04
CA PRO A 18 5.58 3.71 5.47
C PRO A 18 5.13 5.09 6.01
N TYR A 19 4.84 6.04 5.12
CA TYR A 19 4.54 7.42 5.47
C TYR A 19 3.04 7.74 5.48
N CYS A 20 2.21 6.90 4.88
CA CYS A 20 0.77 7.08 4.84
C CYS A 20 0.05 5.75 4.61
N GLU A 21 -1.28 5.77 4.60
CA GLU A 21 -2.11 4.58 4.39
C GLU A 21 -2.20 4.12 2.92
N PHE A 22 -1.36 4.67 2.02
CA PHE A 22 -1.34 4.23 0.62
C PHE A 22 -0.77 2.82 0.49
N ARG A 23 -1.54 1.95 -0.15
CA ARG A 23 -1.20 0.55 -0.34
C ARG A 23 -1.28 0.18 -1.82
N SER A 24 -0.39 -0.68 -2.29
CA SER A 24 -0.40 -1.16 -3.66
C SER A 24 0.01 -2.63 -3.79
N LYS A 25 -0.26 -3.19 -4.97
CA LYS A 25 0.12 -4.56 -5.34
C LYS A 25 1.52 -4.62 -5.95
N GLN A 26 2.07 -3.47 -6.33
CA GLN A 26 3.40 -3.35 -6.94
C GLN A 26 4.26 -2.37 -6.17
N THR A 27 5.56 -2.69 -6.04
CA THR A 27 6.55 -1.81 -5.41
C THR A 27 6.74 -0.51 -6.18
N SER A 28 6.78 -0.57 -7.52
CA SER A 28 6.94 0.58 -8.41
C SER A 28 5.89 1.68 -8.16
N ASN A 29 4.63 1.28 -7.97
CA ASN A 29 3.55 2.20 -7.64
C ASN A 29 3.76 2.89 -6.29
N VAL A 30 4.19 2.14 -5.26
CA VAL A 30 4.51 2.72 -3.94
C VAL A 30 5.72 3.65 -4.04
N MET A 31 6.76 3.29 -4.80
CA MET A 31 7.95 4.12 -4.99
C MET A 31 7.62 5.45 -5.66
N SER A 32 6.85 5.42 -6.76
CA SER A 32 6.41 6.64 -7.45
C SER A 32 5.50 7.49 -6.55
N HIS A 33 4.63 6.84 -5.77
CA HIS A 33 3.84 7.52 -4.74
C HIS A 33 4.73 8.23 -3.71
N ILE A 34 5.78 7.59 -3.18
CA ILE A 34 6.69 8.23 -2.22
C ILE A 34 7.39 9.42 -2.86
N ARG A 35 7.91 9.28 -4.09
CA ARG A 35 8.59 10.39 -4.78
C ARG A 35 7.71 11.61 -5.02
N THR A 36 6.41 11.40 -5.24
CA THR A 36 5.46 12.47 -5.59
C THR A 36 4.74 13.05 -4.38
N ARG A 37 4.38 12.22 -3.40
CA ARG A 37 3.58 12.60 -2.22
C ARG A 37 4.45 12.81 -0.97
N HIS A 38 5.65 12.23 -0.95
CA HIS A 38 6.63 12.34 0.13
C HIS A 38 8.01 12.78 -0.42
N PRO A 39 8.11 13.96 -1.07
CA PRO A 39 9.38 14.44 -1.60
C PRO A 39 10.41 14.61 -0.49
N GLY A 40 11.66 14.20 -0.75
CA GLY A 40 12.75 14.24 0.23
C GLY A 40 12.74 13.10 1.27
N GLN A 41 11.75 12.22 1.23
CA GLN A 41 11.73 11.02 2.07
C GLN A 41 12.44 9.84 1.40
N LYS A 42 12.96 8.90 2.21
CA LYS A 42 13.61 7.69 1.70
C LYS A 42 12.56 6.79 1.05
N VAL A 43 12.83 6.36 -0.19
CA VAL A 43 11.91 5.51 -0.95
C VAL A 43 12.08 4.05 -0.50
N TYR A 44 11.33 3.64 0.52
CA TYR A 44 11.26 2.25 0.96
C TYR A 44 9.81 1.78 1.06
N VAL A 45 9.61 0.49 0.83
CA VAL A 45 8.29 -0.13 0.74
C VAL A 45 8.16 -1.16 1.85
N VAL A 46 7.05 -1.13 2.57
CA VAL A 46 6.76 -2.12 3.62
C VAL A 46 6.09 -3.33 2.97
N HIS A 47 6.69 -4.50 3.13
CA HIS A 47 6.16 -5.75 2.62
C HIS A 47 5.16 -6.32 3.63
N LEU A 48 3.88 -6.25 3.30
CA LEU A 48 2.81 -6.91 4.04
C LEU A 48 2.85 -8.40 3.67
N LYS A 49 3.61 -9.19 4.43
CA LYS A 49 3.65 -10.64 4.29
C LYS A 49 2.27 -11.20 4.67
N TYR A 50 1.71 -12.03 3.79
CA TYR A 50 0.66 -12.95 4.18
C TYR A 50 1.33 -14.09 4.91
N GLU A 51 0.93 -14.34 6.16
CA GLU A 51 1.19 -15.62 6.81
C GLU A 51 0.37 -16.69 6.07
N ASP A 52 1.06 -17.52 5.30
CA ASP A 52 0.57 -18.81 4.81
C ASP A 52 0.01 -19.62 5.99
N LYS A 53 -1.25 -20.03 5.92
CA LYS A 53 -1.79 -21.10 6.77
C LYS A 53 -2.60 -22.07 5.92
#